data_AF-A0A2H3KKS1-F1
#
_entry.id   AF-A0A2H3KKS1-F1
#
_cell.length_a   1.000
_cell.length_b   1.000
_cell.length_c   1.000
_cell.angle_alpha   90.00
_cell.angle_beta   90.00
_cell.angle_gamma   90.00
#
_symmetry.space_group_name_H-M   'P 1'
#
loop_
_entity.id
_entity.type
_entity.pdbx_description
1 polymer ?
#
loop_
_entity_poly.entity_id
_entity_poly.type
_entity_poly.pdbx_seq_one_letter_code
_entity_poly.pdbx_strand_id
1 'polypeptide(L)'
;MKIHKSKFYSALFICLLLLQIYNPSFRVNIIIQGLVLMGFLLVEKITISKTFFKSIVPLLLVFAIGFLGIFLNKYKPVDVLKDCFYVGKPILGLAIGYFFFSKINDYSIFVKSVVLAALLSAIFHVFYVVFTGAIFGSLSLIREFMRDNFLEMFALFMMYFYNLKEKNKLFKSKFVYNFVFRLILISCILYFSRTMIITAIMLWLTLLGYAKLNAKSFRIIGIFSFSITMLYVYLFSIKIDRNEEGVRALLFKIKNAPAEIFITKIDKEDHKQLWDHWRGYEAARAFKLMSDSPSSYVFGCGHGSLINLKIFAPLTNDDKGLKYISEIHNGYVFILYKTGLIGFILYLYFIIILYLNVYKNSLMANFLGMIAIFYFFTTITITGIFNKNDTIIFILGGLLYFNSYTKFSLVNETN
;
A
#
# COMPACT_ATOMS: atom_id res chain seq x y z
N MET A 1 6.94 13.99 -35.24
CA MET A 1 5.66 13.36 -34.82
C MET A 1 5.25 13.95 -33.46
N LYS A 2 4.19 14.76 -33.38
CA LYS A 2 3.74 15.35 -32.09
C LYS A 2 3.00 14.28 -31.29
N ILE A 3 3.68 13.64 -30.34
CA ILE A 3 3.02 12.70 -29.42
C ILE A 3 2.03 13.49 -28.56
N HIS A 4 0.77 13.06 -28.54
CA HIS A 4 -0.24 13.69 -27.70
C HIS A 4 0.12 13.49 -26.23
N LYS A 5 0.31 14.59 -25.48
CA LYS A 5 0.78 14.56 -24.08
C LYS A 5 -0.03 13.60 -23.20
N SER A 6 -1.34 13.55 -23.41
CA SER A 6 -2.21 12.65 -22.64
C SER A 6 -1.87 11.18 -22.83
N LYS A 7 -1.65 10.74 -24.07
CA LYS A 7 -1.27 9.35 -24.38
C LYS A 7 0.11 9.01 -23.82
N PHE A 8 1.06 9.95 -23.93
CA PHE A 8 2.41 9.76 -23.42
C PHE A 8 2.44 9.56 -21.91
N TYR A 9 1.87 10.51 -21.14
CA TYR A 9 1.89 10.41 -19.67
C TYR A 9 1.04 9.25 -19.14
N SER A 10 -0.08 8.91 -19.80
CA SER A 10 -0.85 7.72 -19.46
C SER A 10 -0.07 6.43 -19.70
N ALA A 11 0.62 6.28 -20.84
CA ALA A 11 1.45 5.12 -21.11
C ALA A 11 2.60 5.01 -20.11
N LEU A 12 3.28 6.12 -19.83
CA LEU A 12 4.38 6.16 -18.85
C LEU A 12 3.89 5.82 -17.43
N PHE A 13 2.71 6.30 -17.04
CA PHE A 13 2.05 5.95 -15.78
C PHE A 13 1.80 4.44 -15.68
N ILE A 14 1.23 3.84 -16.73
CA ILE A 14 0.97 2.38 -16.78
C ILE A 14 2.29 1.60 -16.67
N CYS A 15 3.32 2.01 -17.41
CA CYS A 15 4.64 1.38 -17.34
C CYS A 15 5.22 1.45 -15.92
N LEU A 16 5.13 2.60 -15.24
CA LEU A 16 5.61 2.74 -13.87
C LEU A 16 4.85 1.85 -12.88
N LEU A 17 3.53 1.75 -13.00
CA LEU A 17 2.72 0.86 -12.16
C LEU A 17 3.11 -0.62 -12.37
N LEU A 18 3.30 -1.04 -13.62
CA LEU A 18 3.71 -2.41 -13.94
C LEU A 18 5.14 -2.70 -13.49
N LEU A 19 6.08 -1.79 -13.71
CA LEU A 19 7.46 -1.91 -13.21
C LEU A 19 7.47 -2.04 -11.68
N GLN A 20 6.64 -1.26 -10.99
CA GLN A 20 6.54 -1.32 -9.53
C GLN A 20 6.08 -2.69 -9.01
N ILE A 21 5.29 -3.43 -9.80
CA ILE A 21 4.79 -4.77 -9.45
C ILE A 21 5.79 -5.86 -9.85
N TYR A 22 6.29 -5.79 -11.08
CA TYR A 22 6.99 -6.91 -11.74
C TYR A 22 8.51 -6.84 -11.69
N ASN A 23 9.10 -5.66 -11.46
CA ASN A 23 10.55 -5.56 -11.31
C ASN A 23 10.94 -5.93 -9.87
N PRO A 24 11.72 -7.01 -9.67
CA PRO A 24 12.12 -7.45 -8.32
C PRO A 24 13.08 -6.46 -7.64
N SER A 25 13.78 -5.63 -8.42
CA SER A 25 14.75 -4.68 -7.88
C SER A 25 14.09 -3.37 -7.45
N PHE A 26 13.88 -3.24 -6.15
CA PHE A 26 13.42 -2.00 -5.51
C PHE A 26 14.29 -0.78 -5.89
N ARG A 27 15.62 -0.95 -5.93
CA ARG A 27 16.56 0.14 -6.25
C ARG A 27 16.36 0.65 -7.67
N VAL A 28 16.21 -0.26 -8.63
CA VAL A 28 15.98 0.08 -10.03
C VAL A 28 14.64 0.81 -10.17
N ASN A 29 13.58 0.34 -9.50
CA ASN A 29 12.28 1.00 -9.51
C ASN A 29 12.34 2.46 -9.04
N ILE A 30 13.02 2.74 -7.94
CA ILE A 30 13.16 4.11 -7.44
C ILE A 30 13.99 4.99 -8.36
N ILE A 31 15.08 4.47 -8.93
CA ILE A 31 15.91 5.24 -9.87
C ILE A 31 15.09 5.60 -11.11
N ILE A 32 14.35 4.64 -11.68
CA ILE A 32 13.47 4.90 -12.83
C ILE A 32 12.40 5.96 -12.47
N GLN A 33 11.76 5.85 -11.31
CA GLN A 33 10.77 6.84 -10.85
C GLN A 33 11.38 8.23 -10.70
N GLY A 34 12.57 8.33 -10.10
CA GLY A 34 13.30 9.58 -9.93
C GLY A 34 13.69 10.21 -11.27
N LEU A 35 14.23 9.42 -12.21
CA LEU A 35 14.59 9.88 -13.55
C LEU A 35 13.36 10.34 -14.34
N VAL A 36 12.25 9.60 -14.25
CA VAL A 36 10.99 9.97 -14.92
C VAL A 36 10.44 11.27 -14.34
N LEU A 37 10.44 11.42 -13.02
CA LEU A 37 10.01 12.67 -12.38
C LEU A 37 10.92 13.82 -12.80
N MET A 38 12.25 13.65 -12.72
CA MET A 38 13.23 14.66 -13.14
C MET A 38 13.03 15.07 -14.61
N GLY A 39 12.90 14.11 -15.52
CA GLY A 39 12.61 14.38 -16.93
C GLY A 39 11.30 15.15 -17.13
N PHE A 40 10.26 14.84 -16.35
CA PHE A 40 9.03 15.62 -16.34
C PHE A 40 9.27 17.07 -15.88
N LEU A 41 9.99 17.27 -14.77
CA LEU A 41 10.28 18.61 -14.22
C LEU A 41 11.08 19.48 -15.20
N LEU A 42 11.97 18.88 -16.01
CA LEU A 42 12.78 19.58 -17.00
C LEU A 42 11.99 20.02 -18.24
N VAL A 43 10.98 19.23 -18.63
CA VAL A 43 10.21 19.47 -19.86
C VAL A 43 8.95 20.31 -19.60
N GLU A 44 8.31 20.14 -18.45
CA GLU A 44 7.02 20.73 -18.14
C GLU A 44 7.12 21.86 -17.12
N LYS A 45 6.42 22.98 -17.38
CA LYS A 45 6.20 24.01 -16.35
C LYS A 45 5.17 23.52 -15.33
N ILE A 46 5.47 23.64 -14.04
CA ILE A 46 4.67 23.05 -12.98
C ILE A 46 4.05 24.11 -12.10
N THR A 47 2.78 23.91 -11.78
CA THR A 47 2.07 24.64 -10.73
C THR A 47 1.64 23.65 -9.66
N ILE A 48 2.06 23.90 -8.42
CA ILE A 48 1.71 23.07 -7.28
C ILE A 48 0.54 23.71 -6.56
N SER A 49 -0.57 22.99 -6.39
CA SER A 49 -1.70 23.51 -5.62
C SER A 49 -1.34 23.55 -4.13
N LYS A 50 -1.77 24.62 -3.44
CA LYS A 50 -1.61 24.74 -1.98
C LYS A 50 -2.22 23.53 -1.25
N THR A 51 -3.32 22.99 -1.76
CA THR A 51 -3.99 21.80 -1.21
C THR A 51 -3.11 20.56 -1.31
N PHE A 52 -2.52 20.29 -2.48
CA PHE A 52 -1.61 19.15 -2.64
C PHE A 52 -0.39 19.27 -1.73
N PHE A 53 0.23 20.46 -1.69
CA PHE A 53 1.37 20.70 -0.82
C PHE A 53 1.04 20.43 0.65
N LYS A 54 -0.09 20.96 1.16
CA LYS A 54 -0.55 20.69 2.53
C LYS A 54 -0.76 19.19 2.81
N SER A 55 -1.25 18.43 1.84
CA SER A 55 -1.45 16.98 1.99
C SER A 55 -0.13 16.21 2.06
N ILE A 56 0.93 16.62 1.37
CA ILE A 56 2.21 15.89 1.34
C ILE A 56 3.22 16.36 2.41
N VAL A 57 3.06 17.57 2.94
CA VAL A 57 3.94 18.14 3.98
C VAL A 57 4.19 17.18 5.16
N PRO A 58 3.19 16.48 5.73
CA PRO A 58 3.47 15.57 6.83
C PRO A 58 4.46 14.45 6.46
N LEU A 59 4.40 13.92 5.23
CA LEU A 59 5.36 12.92 4.75
C LEU A 59 6.75 13.51 4.51
N LEU A 60 6.82 14.74 3.98
CA LEU A 60 8.09 15.47 3.85
C LEU A 60 8.75 15.69 5.22
N LEU A 61 7.96 16.01 6.25
CA LEU A 61 8.44 16.18 7.61
C LEU A 61 8.90 14.85 8.22
N VAL A 62 8.18 13.74 8.02
CA VAL A 62 8.64 12.40 8.42
C VAL A 62 9.99 12.09 7.78
N PHE A 63 10.13 12.36 6.48
CA PHE A 63 11.39 12.17 5.76
C PHE A 63 12.53 13.03 6.34
N ALA A 64 12.27 14.31 6.61
CA ALA A 64 13.25 15.25 7.17
C ALA A 64 13.70 14.88 8.59
N ILE A 65 12.76 14.48 9.47
CA ILE A 65 13.06 14.10 10.85
C ILE A 65 14.03 12.93 10.92
N GLY A 66 13.96 11.98 9.98
CA GLY A 66 14.90 10.85 9.96
C GLY A 66 16.37 11.27 9.85
N PHE A 67 16.68 12.46 9.31
CA PHE A 67 18.06 12.97 9.28
C PHE A 67 18.56 13.46 10.65
N LEU A 68 17.67 13.78 11.60
CA LEU A 68 18.08 14.22 12.93
C LEU A 68 18.94 13.17 13.65
N GLY A 69 18.61 11.88 13.48
CA GLY A 69 19.38 10.79 14.10
C GLY A 69 20.80 10.63 13.56
N ILE A 70 21.13 11.18 12.39
CA ILE A 70 22.50 11.19 11.83
C ILE A 70 23.40 12.13 12.64
N PHE A 71 22.87 13.23 13.18
CA PHE A 71 23.64 14.12 14.04
C PHE A 71 23.92 13.50 15.41
N LEU A 72 23.06 12.57 15.84
CA LEU A 72 23.17 11.89 17.13
C LEU A 72 24.03 10.62 17.04
N ASN A 73 24.13 9.99 15.86
CA ASN A 73 24.77 8.68 15.69
C ASN A 73 25.58 8.61 14.39
N LYS A 74 26.73 7.93 14.42
CA LYS A 74 27.55 7.68 13.22
C LYS A 74 27.04 6.46 12.46
N TYR A 75 26.32 6.69 11.36
CA TYR A 75 25.84 5.64 10.46
C TYR A 75 26.68 5.50 9.19
N LYS A 76 26.68 4.30 8.60
CA LYS A 76 27.30 4.07 7.30
C LYS A 76 26.51 4.80 6.21
N PRO A 77 27.17 5.55 5.30
CA PRO A 77 26.47 6.29 4.25
C PRO A 77 25.53 5.43 3.38
N VAL A 78 25.90 4.18 3.13
CA VAL A 78 25.09 3.23 2.34
C VAL A 78 23.75 2.93 3.02
N ASP A 79 23.72 2.80 4.35
CA ASP A 79 22.50 2.51 5.10
C ASP A 79 21.60 3.75 5.15
N VAL A 80 22.19 4.94 5.30
CA VAL A 80 21.48 6.22 5.22
C VAL A 80 20.81 6.38 3.85
N LEU A 81 21.56 6.16 2.77
CA LEU A 81 21.06 6.28 1.40
C LEU A 81 19.92 5.29 1.12
N LYS A 82 20.06 4.04 1.62
CA LYS A 82 19.02 3.03 1.51
C LYS A 82 17.71 3.50 2.15
N ASP A 83 17.78 4.04 3.36
CA ASP A 83 16.59 4.56 4.06
C ASP A 83 16.02 5.80 3.39
N CYS A 84 16.86 6.67 2.83
CA CYS A 84 16.40 7.82 2.05
C CYS A 84 15.55 7.37 0.85
N PHE A 85 15.98 6.33 0.12
CA PHE A 85 15.17 5.77 -0.94
C PHE A 85 13.88 5.15 -0.42
N TYR A 86 13.94 4.39 0.68
CA TYR A 86 12.77 3.73 1.25
C TYR A 86 11.69 4.71 1.74
N VAL A 87 12.09 5.70 2.55
CA VAL A 87 11.17 6.71 3.11
C VAL A 87 10.80 7.78 2.08
N GLY A 88 11.65 8.02 1.08
CA GLY A 88 11.40 8.96 -0.02
C GLY A 88 10.47 8.42 -1.11
N LYS A 89 10.38 7.08 -1.27
CA LYS A 89 9.54 6.44 -2.30
C LYS A 89 8.09 6.95 -2.32
N PRO A 90 7.37 7.07 -1.20
CA PRO A 90 5.98 7.49 -1.23
C PRO A 90 5.81 8.94 -1.74
N ILE A 91 6.78 9.80 -1.44
CA ILE A 91 6.82 11.19 -1.91
C ILE A 91 6.98 11.21 -3.44
N LEU A 92 7.88 10.40 -3.99
CA LEU A 92 8.08 10.26 -5.44
C LEU A 92 6.81 9.75 -6.14
N GLY A 93 6.21 8.66 -5.62
CA GLY A 93 4.99 8.09 -6.20
C GLY A 93 3.81 9.06 -6.21
N LEU A 94 3.59 9.78 -5.10
CA LEU A 94 2.59 10.85 -5.01
C LEU A 94 2.83 11.96 -6.03
N ALA A 95 4.07 12.43 -6.14
CA ALA A 95 4.45 13.50 -7.06
C ALA A 95 4.21 13.09 -8.52
N ILE A 96 4.64 11.88 -8.91
CA ILE A 96 4.43 11.36 -10.27
C ILE A 96 2.94 11.30 -10.61
N GLY A 97 2.14 10.67 -9.75
CA GLY A 97 0.69 10.57 -9.96
C GLY A 97 0.02 11.93 -10.08
N TYR A 98 0.34 12.86 -9.18
CA TYR A 98 -0.23 14.21 -9.20
C TYR A 98 0.17 14.97 -10.47
N PHE A 99 1.45 15.00 -10.80
CA PHE A 99 1.95 15.80 -11.91
C PHE A 99 1.53 15.27 -13.27
N PHE A 100 1.52 13.95 -13.49
CA PHE A 100 1.07 13.38 -14.76
C PHE A 100 -0.39 13.72 -15.02
N PHE A 101 -1.25 13.54 -14.01
CA PHE A 101 -2.67 13.82 -14.17
C PHE A 101 -3.02 15.31 -14.12
N SER A 102 -2.13 16.16 -13.58
CA SER A 102 -2.22 17.60 -13.76
C SER A 102 -2.06 18.04 -15.23
N LYS A 103 -1.29 17.29 -16.02
CA LYS A 103 -1.08 17.55 -17.45
C LYS A 103 -2.14 16.92 -18.34
N ILE A 104 -2.65 15.77 -17.94
CA ILE A 104 -3.72 15.08 -18.66
C ILE A 104 -5.05 15.82 -18.45
N ASN A 105 -5.33 16.24 -17.21
CA ASN A 105 -6.54 16.93 -16.78
C ASN A 105 -7.87 16.24 -17.21
N ASP A 106 -7.89 14.91 -17.26
CA ASP A 106 -9.08 14.13 -17.60
C ASP A 106 -9.21 12.94 -16.65
N TYR A 107 -10.28 12.96 -15.84
CA TYR A 107 -10.54 11.92 -14.83
C TYR A 107 -10.88 10.57 -15.47
N SER A 108 -11.53 10.56 -16.64
CA SER A 108 -11.82 9.31 -17.37
C SER A 108 -10.52 8.66 -17.84
N ILE A 109 -9.58 9.44 -18.36
CA ILE A 109 -8.26 8.94 -18.78
C ILE A 109 -7.47 8.41 -17.58
N PHE A 110 -7.56 9.07 -16.43
CA PHE A 110 -6.97 8.57 -15.17
C PHE A 110 -7.50 7.19 -14.79
N VAL A 111 -8.82 7.05 -14.67
CA VAL A 111 -9.46 5.77 -14.31
C VAL A 111 -9.13 4.70 -15.37
N LYS A 112 -9.17 5.03 -16.66
CA LYS A 112 -8.78 4.12 -17.75
C LYS A 112 -7.33 3.66 -17.63
N SER A 113 -6.40 4.54 -17.26
CA SER A 113 -4.99 4.21 -17.13
C SER A 113 -4.77 3.21 -15.98
N VAL A 114 -5.43 3.42 -14.85
CA VAL A 114 -5.42 2.49 -13.70
C VAL A 114 -6.02 1.13 -14.10
N VAL A 115 -7.17 1.13 -14.77
CA VAL A 115 -7.85 -0.10 -15.23
C VAL A 115 -7.04 -0.85 -16.28
N LEU A 116 -6.36 -0.15 -17.20
CA LEU A 116 -5.53 -0.79 -18.22
C LEU A 116 -4.29 -1.42 -17.61
N ALA A 117 -3.64 -0.77 -16.63
CA ALA A 117 -2.53 -1.37 -15.89
C ALA A 117 -2.97 -2.62 -15.12
N ALA A 118 -4.13 -2.57 -14.46
CA ALA A 118 -4.73 -3.73 -13.80
C ALA A 118 -5.11 -4.85 -14.77
N LEU A 119 -5.65 -4.54 -15.94
CA LEU A 119 -5.99 -5.52 -16.97
C LEU A 119 -4.74 -6.27 -17.45
N LEU A 120 -3.68 -5.54 -17.78
CA LEU A 120 -2.41 -6.14 -18.20
C LEU A 120 -1.86 -7.05 -17.10
N SER A 121 -1.91 -6.58 -15.85
CA SER A 121 -1.49 -7.38 -14.71
C SER A 121 -2.33 -8.64 -14.53
N ALA A 122 -3.66 -8.54 -14.63
CA ALA A 122 -4.57 -9.67 -14.50
C ALA A 122 -4.35 -10.72 -15.61
N ILE A 123 -4.05 -10.27 -16.83
CA ILE A 123 -3.68 -11.16 -17.95
C ILE A 123 -2.41 -11.93 -17.61
N PHE A 124 -1.34 -11.25 -17.14
CA PHE A 124 -0.10 -11.91 -16.75
C PHE A 124 -0.30 -12.91 -15.62
N HIS A 125 -1.07 -12.55 -14.59
CA HIS A 125 -1.33 -13.42 -13.46
C HIS A 125 -2.15 -14.66 -13.85
N VAL A 126 -3.27 -14.49 -14.57
CA VAL A 126 -4.10 -15.61 -15.03
C VAL A 126 -3.31 -16.50 -15.99
N PHE A 127 -2.53 -15.92 -16.90
CA PHE A 127 -1.64 -16.67 -17.79
C PHE A 127 -0.65 -17.53 -16.98
N TYR A 128 0.04 -16.95 -16.00
CA TYR A 128 0.98 -17.70 -15.14
C TYR A 128 0.30 -18.87 -14.42
N VAL A 129 -0.85 -18.62 -13.79
CA VAL A 129 -1.59 -19.63 -13.01
C VAL A 129 -2.05 -20.79 -13.90
N VAL A 130 -2.49 -20.51 -15.14
CA VAL A 130 -2.89 -21.54 -16.10
C VAL A 130 -1.67 -22.33 -16.61
N PHE A 131 -0.60 -21.65 -17.02
CA PHE A 131 0.56 -22.30 -17.64
C PHE A 131 1.40 -23.13 -16.66
N THR A 132 1.46 -22.74 -15.39
CA THR A 132 2.17 -23.50 -14.35
C THR A 132 1.38 -24.70 -13.83
N GLY A 133 0.13 -24.89 -14.28
CA GLY A 133 -0.75 -25.91 -13.73
C GLY A 133 -1.09 -25.67 -12.25
N ALA A 134 -0.82 -24.47 -11.72
CA ALA A 134 -0.96 -24.15 -10.30
C ALA A 134 -2.41 -24.28 -9.80
N ILE A 135 -3.40 -24.24 -10.69
CA ILE A 135 -4.81 -24.54 -10.39
C ILE A 135 -4.98 -25.96 -9.81
N PHE A 136 -4.16 -26.90 -10.27
CA PHE A 136 -4.18 -28.31 -9.84
C PHE A 136 -3.09 -28.64 -8.81
N GLY A 137 -2.26 -27.66 -8.45
CA GLY A 137 -1.16 -27.80 -7.50
C GLY A 137 -1.46 -27.18 -6.13
N SER A 138 -0.43 -27.10 -5.29
CA SER A 138 -0.56 -26.49 -3.96
C SER A 138 -0.72 -24.97 -4.04
N LEU A 139 -1.39 -24.38 -3.03
CA LEU A 139 -1.57 -22.92 -2.89
C LEU A 139 -0.26 -22.12 -2.90
N SER A 140 0.87 -22.76 -2.60
CA SER A 140 2.20 -22.13 -2.70
C SER A 140 2.60 -21.86 -4.15
N LEU A 141 2.25 -22.72 -5.10
CA LEU A 141 2.59 -22.56 -6.53
C LEU A 141 1.83 -21.39 -7.17
N ILE A 142 0.54 -21.23 -6.81
CA ILE A 142 -0.27 -20.07 -7.23
C ILE A 142 0.36 -18.76 -6.73
N ARG A 143 0.98 -18.80 -5.54
CA ARG A 143 1.47 -17.62 -4.82
C ARG A 143 2.98 -17.41 -4.92
N GLU A 144 3.67 -18.23 -5.71
CA GLU A 144 5.11 -18.17 -5.90
C GLU A 144 5.50 -16.91 -6.66
N PHE A 145 4.74 -16.59 -7.71
CA PHE A 145 4.97 -15.41 -8.54
C PHE A 145 4.47 -14.12 -7.88
N MET A 146 3.28 -14.14 -7.28
CA MET A 146 2.72 -12.95 -6.63
C MET A 146 1.71 -13.32 -5.55
N ARG A 147 1.81 -12.68 -4.38
CA ARG A 147 0.98 -12.99 -3.21
C ARG A 147 -0.30 -12.17 -3.11
N ASP A 148 -0.27 -10.94 -3.61
CA ASP A 148 -1.39 -10.02 -3.68
C ASP A 148 -1.13 -8.94 -4.74
N ASN A 149 -2.22 -8.32 -5.22
CA ASN A 149 -2.14 -7.20 -6.13
C ASN A 149 -3.26 -6.18 -5.88
N PHE A 150 -2.94 -5.16 -5.08
CA PHE A 150 -3.90 -4.13 -4.74
C PHE A 150 -4.26 -3.22 -5.93
N LEU A 151 -3.42 -3.12 -6.97
CA LEU A 151 -3.75 -2.36 -8.18
C LEU A 151 -5.01 -2.92 -8.86
N GLU A 152 -5.08 -4.25 -9.02
CA GLU A 152 -6.22 -4.93 -9.65
C GLU A 152 -7.51 -4.72 -8.88
N MET A 153 -7.45 -4.88 -7.55
CA MET A 153 -8.58 -4.66 -6.68
C MET A 153 -9.05 -3.20 -6.73
N PHE A 154 -8.14 -2.23 -6.59
CA PHE A 154 -8.51 -0.81 -6.68
C PHE A 154 -9.11 -0.45 -8.04
N ALA A 155 -8.53 -0.95 -9.13
CA ALA A 155 -9.05 -0.76 -10.47
C ALA A 155 -10.47 -1.32 -10.64
N LEU A 156 -10.76 -2.50 -10.09
CA LEU A 156 -12.09 -3.11 -10.13
C LEU A 156 -13.15 -2.21 -9.49
N PHE A 157 -12.86 -1.67 -8.30
CA PHE A 157 -13.75 -0.76 -7.59
C PHE A 157 -13.87 0.60 -8.28
N MET A 158 -12.75 1.17 -8.74
CA MET A 158 -12.75 2.42 -9.53
C MET A 158 -13.61 2.27 -10.78
N MET A 159 -13.46 1.17 -11.52
CA MET A 159 -14.25 0.90 -12.72
C MET A 159 -15.75 0.76 -12.43
N TYR A 160 -16.10 -0.02 -11.40
CA TYR A 160 -17.50 -0.24 -11.02
C TYR A 160 -18.17 1.06 -10.57
N PHE A 161 -17.58 1.78 -9.60
CA PHE A 161 -18.19 2.98 -9.05
C PHE A 161 -18.13 4.18 -10.01
N TYR A 162 -17.13 4.25 -10.89
CA TYR A 162 -17.13 5.24 -11.98
C TYR A 162 -18.39 5.09 -12.84
N ASN A 163 -18.69 3.87 -13.32
CA ASN A 163 -19.88 3.63 -14.13
C ASN A 163 -21.21 3.81 -13.37
N LEU A 164 -21.20 3.69 -12.04
CA LEU A 164 -22.39 3.94 -11.21
C LEU A 164 -22.66 5.42 -10.94
N LYS A 165 -21.61 6.23 -10.79
CA LYS A 165 -21.72 7.62 -10.29
C LYS A 165 -21.51 8.67 -11.39
N GLU A 166 -20.72 8.36 -12.40
CA GLU A 166 -20.45 9.28 -13.51
C GLU A 166 -21.47 9.09 -14.64
N LYS A 167 -21.85 10.18 -15.30
CA LYS A 167 -22.81 10.15 -16.43
C LYS A 167 -22.25 9.39 -17.64
N ASN A 168 -20.94 9.50 -17.85
CA ASN A 168 -20.25 8.90 -18.99
C ASN A 168 -19.71 7.52 -18.62
N LYS A 169 -20.00 6.51 -19.44
CA LYS A 169 -19.44 5.16 -19.27
C LYS A 169 -17.94 5.16 -19.57
N LEU A 170 -17.17 4.41 -18.77
CA LEU A 170 -15.73 4.28 -18.96
C LEU A 170 -15.41 3.65 -20.32
N PHE A 171 -16.08 2.54 -20.64
CA PHE A 171 -16.03 1.89 -21.94
C PHE A 171 -17.36 2.04 -22.67
N LYS A 172 -17.31 2.37 -23.96
CA LYS A 172 -18.51 2.48 -24.81
C LYS A 172 -19.21 1.12 -24.97
N SER A 173 -18.44 0.06 -25.15
CA SER A 173 -18.96 -1.30 -25.32
C SER A 173 -19.20 -1.98 -23.97
N LYS A 174 -20.44 -2.44 -23.75
CA LYS A 174 -20.83 -3.24 -22.57
C LYS A 174 -20.11 -4.59 -22.53
N PHE A 175 -19.84 -5.18 -23.70
CA PHE A 175 -19.08 -6.42 -23.82
C PHE A 175 -17.65 -6.25 -23.29
N VAL A 176 -16.95 -5.20 -23.75
CA VAL A 176 -15.58 -4.89 -23.29
C VAL A 176 -15.55 -4.64 -21.78
N TYR A 177 -16.49 -3.85 -21.26
CA TYR A 177 -16.60 -3.61 -19.82
C TYR A 177 -16.76 -4.92 -19.04
N ASN A 178 -17.71 -5.78 -19.44
CA ASN A 178 -17.99 -7.04 -18.75
C ASN A 178 -16.80 -8.00 -18.81
N PHE A 179 -16.11 -8.08 -19.96
CA PHE A 179 -14.92 -8.89 -20.13
C PHE A 179 -13.80 -8.43 -19.19
N VAL A 180 -13.46 -7.14 -19.22
CA VAL A 180 -12.41 -6.56 -18.36
C VAL A 180 -12.75 -6.73 -16.88
N PHE A 181 -14.00 -6.48 -16.49
CA PHE A 181 -14.45 -6.63 -15.11
C PHE A 181 -14.30 -8.07 -14.61
N ARG A 182 -14.79 -9.05 -15.38
CA ARG A 182 -14.72 -10.47 -14.99
C ARG A 182 -13.30 -10.97 -14.94
N LEU A 183 -12.44 -10.57 -15.87
CA LEU A 183 -11.04 -11.00 -15.90
C LEU A 183 -10.27 -10.50 -14.67
N ILE A 184 -10.41 -9.21 -14.33
CA ILE A 184 -9.79 -8.64 -13.12
C ILE A 184 -10.38 -9.29 -11.85
N LEU A 185 -11.70 -9.55 -11.82
CA LEU A 185 -12.35 -10.21 -10.69
C LEU A 185 -11.81 -11.62 -10.46
N ILE A 186 -11.69 -12.42 -11.54
CA ILE A 186 -11.15 -13.78 -11.48
C ILE A 186 -9.70 -13.74 -10.97
N SER A 187 -8.88 -12.85 -11.53
CA SER A 187 -7.50 -12.66 -11.07
C SER A 187 -7.43 -12.31 -9.57
N CYS A 188 -8.26 -11.36 -9.11
CA CYS A 188 -8.35 -10.99 -7.68
C CYS A 188 -8.67 -12.17 -6.77
N ILE A 189 -9.58 -13.07 -7.19
CA ILE A 189 -9.96 -14.27 -6.44
C ILE A 189 -8.79 -15.28 -6.40
N LEU A 190 -8.10 -15.47 -7.51
CA LEU A 190 -6.99 -16.42 -7.63
C LEU A 190 -5.77 -16.07 -6.77
N TYR A 191 -5.63 -14.84 -6.27
CA TYR A 191 -4.55 -14.51 -5.32
C TYR A 191 -4.68 -15.19 -3.95
N PHE A 192 -5.88 -15.63 -3.55
CA PHE A 192 -6.17 -16.21 -2.22
C PHE A 192 -5.58 -15.38 -1.06
N SER A 193 -5.68 -14.05 -1.16
CA SER A 193 -5.07 -13.12 -0.21
C SER A 193 -6.07 -12.63 0.85
N ARG A 194 -5.79 -12.94 2.12
CA ARG A 194 -6.56 -12.48 3.29
C ARG A 194 -6.67 -10.95 3.34
N THR A 195 -5.55 -10.27 3.07
CA THR A 195 -5.47 -8.81 3.10
C THR A 195 -6.28 -8.18 1.97
N MET A 196 -6.31 -8.79 0.78
CA MET A 196 -7.17 -8.33 -0.33
C MET A 196 -8.66 -8.51 -0.02
N ILE A 197 -9.08 -9.64 0.59
CA ILE A 197 -10.48 -9.85 0.95
C ILE A 197 -10.95 -8.79 1.96
N ILE A 198 -10.18 -8.60 3.04
CA ILE A 198 -10.50 -7.59 4.06
C ILE A 198 -10.52 -6.20 3.44
N THR A 199 -9.54 -5.88 2.60
CA THR A 199 -9.50 -4.58 1.93
C THR A 199 -10.69 -4.40 0.99
N ALA A 200 -11.08 -5.40 0.20
CA ALA A 200 -12.24 -5.32 -0.69
C ALA A 200 -13.55 -5.04 0.06
N ILE A 201 -13.76 -5.67 1.22
CA ILE A 201 -14.90 -5.38 2.10
C ILE A 201 -14.85 -3.92 2.55
N MET A 202 -13.68 -3.42 2.96
CA MET A 202 -13.50 -2.04 3.39
C MET A 202 -13.67 -1.04 2.23
N LEU A 203 -13.19 -1.35 1.03
CA LEU A 203 -13.42 -0.55 -0.19
C LEU A 203 -14.92 -0.41 -0.44
N TRP A 204 -15.64 -1.54 -0.41
CA TRP A 204 -17.08 -1.59 -0.65
C TRP A 204 -17.85 -0.75 0.36
N LEU A 205 -17.61 -0.95 1.66
CA LEU A 205 -18.27 -0.20 2.73
C LEU A 205 -17.96 1.31 2.64
N THR A 206 -16.72 1.68 2.33
CA THR A 206 -16.33 3.08 2.23
C THR A 206 -17.01 3.77 1.05
N LEU A 207 -17.05 3.13 -0.12
CA LEU A 207 -17.66 3.69 -1.33
C LEU A 207 -19.19 3.75 -1.25
N LEU A 208 -19.81 2.91 -0.41
CA LEU A 208 -21.22 3.03 -0.02
C LEU A 208 -21.49 4.14 1.02
N GLY A 209 -20.44 4.76 1.57
CA GLY A 209 -20.55 5.86 2.54
C GLY A 209 -20.59 5.42 4.01
N TYR A 210 -20.39 4.13 4.31
CA TYR A 210 -20.37 3.60 5.68
C TYR A 210 -19.05 3.85 6.42
N ALA A 211 -18.05 4.45 5.78
CA ALA A 211 -16.81 4.86 6.44
C ALA A 211 -16.97 6.11 7.31
N LYS A 212 -18.06 6.88 7.16
CA LYS A 212 -18.35 8.05 8.00
C LYS A 212 -18.71 7.60 9.40
N LEU A 213 -18.07 8.14 10.43
CA LEU A 213 -18.44 7.80 11.81
C LEU A 213 -19.80 8.43 12.15
N ASN A 214 -20.85 7.61 12.12
CA ASN A 214 -22.22 7.95 12.51
C ASN A 214 -22.88 6.72 13.15
N ALA A 215 -24.07 6.87 13.73
CA ALA A 215 -24.77 5.78 14.41
C ALA A 215 -24.99 4.54 13.52
N LYS A 216 -25.27 4.72 12.22
CA LYS A 216 -25.43 3.60 11.27
C LYS A 216 -24.11 2.86 11.08
N SER A 217 -23.01 3.59 10.93
CA SER A 217 -21.68 3.00 10.76
C SER A 217 -21.21 2.29 12.01
N PHE A 218 -21.48 2.81 13.21
CA PHE A 218 -21.21 2.10 14.47
C PHE A 218 -22.00 0.80 14.59
N ARG A 219 -23.26 0.77 14.12
CA ARG A 219 -24.04 -0.48 14.05
C ARG A 219 -23.37 -1.51 13.12
N ILE A 220 -22.90 -1.08 11.96
CA ILE A 220 -22.19 -1.97 11.01
C ILE A 220 -20.88 -2.46 11.60
N ILE A 221 -20.09 -1.58 12.22
CA ILE A 221 -18.85 -1.95 12.91
C ILE A 221 -19.14 -2.96 14.01
N GLY A 222 -20.22 -2.78 14.78
CA GLY A 222 -20.66 -3.72 15.81
C GLY A 222 -21.00 -5.10 15.24
N ILE A 223 -21.81 -5.17 14.18
CA ILE A 223 -22.16 -6.42 13.49
C ILE A 223 -20.89 -7.09 12.95
N PHE A 224 -20.03 -6.33 12.28
CA PHE A 224 -18.79 -6.86 11.70
C PHE A 224 -17.84 -7.40 12.77
N SER A 225 -17.68 -6.67 13.88
CA SER A 225 -16.86 -7.10 15.03
C SER A 225 -17.43 -8.37 15.66
N PHE A 226 -18.76 -8.45 15.83
CA PHE A 226 -19.43 -9.66 16.32
C PHE A 226 -19.22 -10.86 15.37
N SER A 227 -19.36 -10.67 14.06
CA SER A 227 -19.09 -11.71 13.06
C SER A 227 -17.64 -12.18 13.08
N ILE A 228 -16.67 -11.27 13.26
CA ILE A 228 -15.26 -11.63 13.42
C ILE A 228 -15.06 -12.46 14.70
N THR A 229 -15.64 -12.05 15.82
CA THR A 229 -15.55 -12.79 17.08
C THR A 229 -16.11 -14.20 16.92
N MET A 230 -17.30 -14.35 16.34
CA MET A 230 -17.89 -15.66 16.07
C MET A 230 -17.03 -16.51 15.13
N LEU A 231 -16.43 -15.91 14.11
CA LEU A 231 -15.48 -16.62 13.24
C LEU A 231 -14.28 -17.14 14.02
N TYR A 232 -13.68 -16.33 14.90
CA TYR A 232 -12.55 -16.79 15.72
C TYR A 232 -12.98 -17.87 16.73
N VAL A 233 -14.14 -17.75 17.36
CA VAL A 233 -14.70 -18.81 18.23
C VAL A 233 -14.80 -20.13 17.46
N TYR A 234 -15.32 -20.10 16.23
CA TYR A 234 -15.35 -21.28 15.35
C TYR A 234 -13.95 -21.79 15.00
N LEU A 235 -13.03 -20.92 14.56
CA LEU A 235 -11.66 -21.33 14.18
C LEU A 235 -10.88 -21.95 15.34
N PHE A 236 -11.15 -21.54 16.58
CA PHE A 236 -10.54 -22.12 17.78
C PHE A 236 -11.24 -23.39 18.26
N SER A 237 -12.49 -23.65 17.88
CA SER A 237 -13.19 -24.90 18.21
C SER A 237 -12.81 -26.06 17.30
N ILE A 238 -12.31 -25.79 16.09
CA ILE A 238 -11.85 -26.81 15.14
C ILE A 238 -10.32 -27.03 15.21
N LYS A 239 -9.91 -28.29 14.99
CA LYS A 239 -8.52 -28.65 14.74
C LYS A 239 -8.19 -28.28 13.30
N ILE A 240 -7.23 -27.38 13.11
CA ILE A 240 -6.71 -26.99 11.80
C ILE A 240 -5.19 -27.02 11.90
N ASP A 241 -4.57 -27.77 11.00
CA ASP A 241 -3.13 -27.96 10.96
C ASP A 241 -2.46 -27.10 9.87
N ARG A 242 -1.16 -26.84 10.08
CA ARG A 242 -0.34 -25.97 9.21
C ARG A 242 -0.19 -26.51 7.79
N ASN A 243 -0.21 -27.83 7.64
CA ASN A 243 0.09 -28.52 6.38
C ASN A 243 -1.16 -28.86 5.57
N GLU A 244 -2.35 -28.40 6.00
CA GLU A 244 -3.57 -28.60 5.24
C GLU A 244 -3.55 -27.80 3.92
N GLU A 245 -4.22 -28.31 2.90
CA GLU A 245 -4.28 -27.71 1.56
C GLU A 245 -5.58 -26.94 1.31
N GLY A 246 -5.60 -26.13 0.25
CA GLY A 246 -6.79 -25.40 -0.19
C GLY A 246 -7.36 -24.44 0.86
N VAL A 247 -8.70 -24.46 1.03
CA VAL A 247 -9.43 -23.55 1.93
C VAL A 247 -9.00 -23.71 3.39
N ARG A 248 -8.67 -24.94 3.82
CA ARG A 248 -8.20 -25.21 5.18
C ARG A 248 -6.88 -24.51 5.49
N ALA A 249 -5.97 -24.44 4.52
CA ALA A 249 -4.73 -23.65 4.62
C ALA A 249 -5.02 -22.15 4.83
N LEU A 250 -6.06 -21.62 4.18
CA LEU A 250 -6.50 -20.24 4.34
C LEU A 250 -7.08 -20.00 5.73
N LEU A 251 -7.91 -20.92 6.24
CA LEU A 251 -8.50 -20.84 7.59
C LEU A 251 -7.43 -20.91 8.68
N PHE A 252 -6.44 -21.81 8.55
CA PHE A 252 -5.27 -21.88 9.44
C PHE A 252 -4.56 -20.53 9.52
N LYS A 253 -4.31 -19.94 8.35
CA LYS A 253 -3.68 -18.62 8.28
C LYS A 253 -4.54 -17.58 8.98
N ILE A 254 -5.85 -17.51 8.72
CA ILE A 254 -6.73 -16.54 9.40
C ILE A 254 -6.65 -16.71 10.93
N LYS A 255 -6.70 -17.95 11.43
CA LYS A 255 -6.59 -18.29 12.85
C LYS A 255 -5.30 -17.73 13.49
N ASN A 256 -4.15 -17.89 12.81
CA ASN A 256 -2.85 -17.47 13.35
C ASN A 256 -2.49 -16.00 13.08
N ALA A 257 -3.29 -15.24 12.33
CA ALA A 257 -2.97 -13.87 11.94
C ALA A 257 -2.74 -12.90 13.13
N PRO A 258 -3.54 -12.94 14.22
CA PRO A 258 -3.29 -12.07 15.38
C PRO A 258 -1.99 -12.45 16.09
N ALA A 259 -1.75 -13.75 16.26
CA ALA A 259 -0.56 -14.26 16.93
C ALA A 259 0.71 -13.75 16.22
N GLU A 260 0.76 -13.84 14.90
CA GLU A 260 1.87 -13.39 14.03
C GLU A 260 2.35 -11.96 14.30
N ILE A 261 1.44 -11.08 14.76
CA ILE A 261 1.70 -9.66 15.00
C ILE A 261 1.97 -9.37 16.48
N PHE A 262 1.22 -10.01 17.39
CA PHE A 262 1.18 -9.61 18.80
C PHE A 262 2.00 -10.49 19.73
N ILE A 263 2.35 -11.72 19.34
CA ILE A 263 3.22 -12.58 20.16
C ILE A 263 4.68 -12.21 19.90
N THR A 264 5.35 -11.73 20.94
CA THR A 264 6.72 -11.20 20.86
C THR A 264 7.75 -12.01 21.65
N LYS A 265 7.30 -12.83 22.61
CA LYS A 265 8.14 -13.80 23.33
C LYS A 265 8.18 -15.09 22.55
N ILE A 266 9.31 -15.34 21.89
CA ILE A 266 9.48 -16.48 20.99
C ILE A 266 10.80 -17.16 21.34
N ASP A 267 10.79 -18.49 21.37
CA ASP A 267 12.02 -19.25 21.43
C ASP A 267 12.76 -19.11 20.09
N LYS A 268 14.05 -18.75 20.15
CA LYS A 268 14.86 -18.52 18.95
C LYS A 268 15.35 -19.83 18.34
N GLU A 269 15.42 -20.88 19.15
CA GLU A 269 15.85 -22.21 18.72
C GLU A 269 14.69 -22.96 18.03
N ASP A 270 13.44 -22.61 18.34
CA ASP A 270 12.28 -23.05 17.57
C ASP A 270 12.08 -22.17 16.34
N HIS A 271 12.79 -22.51 15.27
CA HIS A 271 12.67 -21.86 13.97
C HIS A 271 11.21 -21.81 13.47
N LYS A 272 10.39 -22.83 13.76
CA LYS A 272 9.01 -22.90 13.28
C LYS A 272 8.16 -21.82 13.94
N GLN A 273 8.29 -21.70 15.26
CA GLN A 273 7.61 -20.67 16.05
C GLN A 273 8.11 -19.27 15.70
N LEU A 274 9.41 -19.10 15.45
CA LEU A 274 10.00 -17.84 15.02
C LEU A 274 9.39 -17.32 13.71
N TRP A 275 9.25 -18.18 12.71
CA TRP A 275 8.68 -17.78 11.41
C TRP A 275 7.20 -17.43 11.50
N ASP A 276 6.44 -18.15 12.32
CA ASP A 276 5.01 -17.89 12.52
C ASP A 276 4.75 -16.56 13.25
N HIS A 277 5.76 -16.01 13.95
CA HIS A 277 5.68 -14.78 14.74
C HIS A 277 6.73 -13.73 14.33
N TRP A 278 7.23 -13.82 13.10
CA TRP A 278 8.34 -13.01 12.61
C TRP A 278 8.13 -11.50 12.78
N ARG A 279 6.90 -11.01 12.51
CA ARG A 279 6.58 -9.57 12.62
C ARG A 279 6.63 -9.08 14.06
N GLY A 280 6.10 -9.86 15.00
CA GLY A 280 6.18 -9.57 16.43
C GLY A 280 7.62 -9.57 16.93
N TYR A 281 8.44 -10.51 16.46
CA TYR A 281 9.87 -10.57 16.78
C TYR A 281 10.62 -9.30 16.33
N GLU A 282 10.49 -8.93 15.06
CA GLU A 282 11.11 -7.72 14.49
C GLU A 282 10.77 -6.46 15.29
N ALA A 283 9.47 -6.29 15.62
CA ALA A 283 8.99 -5.18 16.41
C ALA A 283 9.61 -5.15 17.82
N ALA A 284 9.67 -6.30 18.50
CA ALA A 284 10.27 -6.40 19.82
C ALA A 284 11.78 -6.08 19.82
N ARG A 285 12.50 -6.47 18.75
CA ARG A 285 13.91 -6.10 18.56
C ARG A 285 14.09 -4.60 18.40
N ALA A 286 13.21 -3.94 17.64
CA ALA A 286 13.23 -2.48 17.48
C ALA A 286 12.98 -1.76 18.81
N PHE A 287 11.94 -2.14 19.56
CA PHE A 287 11.66 -1.55 20.86
C PHE A 287 12.80 -1.74 21.86
N LYS A 288 13.43 -2.92 21.88
CA LYS A 288 14.56 -3.16 22.77
C LYS A 288 15.73 -2.19 22.50
N LEU A 289 16.04 -1.94 21.22
CA LEU A 289 17.09 -0.97 20.84
C LEU A 289 16.71 0.47 21.23
N MET A 290 15.44 0.83 21.13
CA MET A 290 14.96 2.14 21.58
C MET A 290 15.00 2.28 23.10
N SER A 291 14.75 1.20 23.86
CA SER A 291 14.88 1.20 25.32
C SER A 291 16.32 1.41 25.77
N ASP A 292 17.29 0.93 24.99
CA ASP A 292 18.71 1.11 25.29
C ASP A 292 19.18 2.57 25.03
N SER A 293 18.41 3.37 24.27
CA SER A 293 18.62 4.81 24.06
C SER A 293 17.29 5.58 24.10
N PRO A 294 16.80 5.98 25.29
CA PRO A 294 15.43 6.47 25.46
C PRO A 294 15.08 7.73 24.65
N SER A 295 16.06 8.57 24.29
CA SER A 295 15.84 9.73 23.41
C SER A 295 15.28 9.32 22.04
N SER A 296 15.56 8.09 21.59
CA SER A 296 15.05 7.53 20.34
C SER A 296 13.53 7.39 20.33
N TYR A 297 12.85 7.35 21.47
CA TYR A 297 11.37 7.38 21.48
C TYR A 297 10.81 8.70 20.96
N VAL A 298 11.52 9.82 21.16
CA VAL A 298 11.05 11.14 20.73
C VAL A 298 11.48 11.43 19.29
N PHE A 299 12.78 11.28 19.00
CA PHE A 299 13.38 11.68 17.72
C PHE A 299 13.62 10.53 16.75
N GLY A 300 13.47 9.29 17.21
CA GLY A 300 13.86 8.10 16.46
C GLY A 300 15.36 7.84 16.50
N CYS A 301 15.76 6.70 15.96
CA CYS A 301 17.16 6.36 15.73
C CYS A 301 17.71 7.03 14.45
N GLY A 302 16.85 7.50 13.53
CA GLY A 302 17.23 8.14 12.28
C GLY A 302 17.51 7.20 11.11
N HIS A 303 17.71 7.81 9.94
CA HIS A 303 18.09 7.12 8.69
C HIS A 303 19.49 6.52 8.84
N GLY A 304 19.66 5.28 8.39
CA GLY A 304 20.87 4.49 8.53
C GLY A 304 20.93 3.61 9.77
N SER A 305 19.96 3.74 10.70
CA SER A 305 19.88 2.87 11.88
C SER A 305 19.45 1.45 11.51
N LEU A 306 20.14 0.43 12.04
CA LEU A 306 19.84 -0.97 11.74
C LEU A 306 19.30 -1.70 12.97
N ILE A 307 18.31 -2.56 12.76
CA ILE A 307 17.74 -3.42 13.80
C ILE A 307 18.55 -4.71 13.85
N ASN A 308 19.19 -4.96 14.99
CA ASN A 308 19.93 -6.19 15.25
C ASN A 308 18.96 -7.32 15.63
N LEU A 309 18.79 -8.26 14.71
CA LEU A 309 17.96 -9.46 14.88
C LEU A 309 18.53 -10.44 15.89
N LYS A 310 19.81 -10.33 16.28
CA LYS A 310 20.54 -11.28 17.16
C LYS A 310 20.66 -12.71 16.63
N ILE A 311 19.98 -13.04 15.55
CA ILE A 311 20.07 -14.28 14.79
C ILE A 311 20.41 -13.94 13.34
N PHE A 312 20.90 -14.92 12.60
CA PHE A 312 21.09 -14.83 11.16
C PHE A 312 19.85 -15.38 10.46
N ALA A 313 19.02 -14.47 9.91
CA ALA A 313 17.79 -14.85 9.25
C ALA A 313 18.04 -15.07 7.74
N PRO A 314 17.61 -16.20 7.14
CA PRO A 314 17.75 -16.48 5.71
C PRO A 314 16.80 -15.64 4.86
N LEU A 315 16.99 -14.32 4.88
CA LEU A 315 16.20 -13.32 4.16
C LEU A 315 16.81 -12.96 2.79
N THR A 316 17.98 -13.51 2.50
CA THR A 316 18.76 -13.31 1.27
C THR A 316 19.24 -14.66 0.76
N ASN A 317 19.57 -14.74 -0.53
CA ASN A 317 20.20 -15.91 -1.14
C ASN A 317 21.68 -16.10 -0.70
N ASP A 318 22.07 -15.52 0.43
CA ASP A 318 23.40 -15.63 1.02
C ASP A 318 23.31 -16.67 2.13
N ASP A 319 24.23 -17.65 2.11
CA ASP A 319 24.26 -18.81 3.00
C ASP A 319 24.32 -18.41 4.49
N LYS A 320 24.85 -17.22 4.80
CA LYS A 320 24.92 -16.70 6.17
C LYS A 320 23.67 -15.98 6.63
N GLY A 321 22.76 -15.58 5.74
CA GLY A 321 21.59 -14.76 6.10
C GLY A 321 21.91 -13.36 6.65
N LEU A 322 20.88 -12.61 7.02
CA LEU A 322 20.97 -11.24 7.54
C LEU A 322 20.81 -11.20 9.06
N LYS A 323 21.77 -10.53 9.73
CA LYS A 323 21.69 -10.21 11.17
C LYS A 323 21.14 -8.81 11.46
N TYR A 324 21.35 -7.89 10.51
CA TYR A 324 20.94 -6.49 10.63
C TYR A 324 20.00 -6.14 9.50
N ILE A 325 18.83 -5.62 9.85
CA ILE A 325 17.81 -5.19 8.89
C ILE A 325 17.49 -3.72 9.09
N SER A 326 17.23 -3.01 7.99
CA SER A 326 16.83 -1.59 8.06
C SER A 326 15.31 -1.42 8.12
N GLU A 327 14.59 -2.40 7.60
CA GLU A 327 13.14 -2.36 7.37
C GLU A 327 12.53 -3.56 8.09
N ILE A 328 11.34 -3.36 8.66
CA ILE A 328 10.56 -4.39 9.34
C ILE A 328 9.14 -4.37 8.80
N HIS A 329 8.40 -5.47 8.96
CA HIS A 329 7.07 -5.59 8.34
C HIS A 329 5.99 -4.70 8.98
N ASN A 330 6.13 -4.37 10.27
CA ASN A 330 5.23 -3.46 10.96
C ASN A 330 5.66 -2.01 10.71
N GLY A 331 4.94 -1.32 9.82
CA GLY A 331 5.20 0.04 9.41
C GLY A 331 5.07 1.07 10.53
N TYR A 332 4.20 0.84 11.53
CA TYR A 332 4.08 1.77 12.66
C TYR A 332 5.33 1.75 13.52
N VAL A 333 5.82 0.53 13.83
CA VAL A 333 7.07 0.36 14.57
C VAL A 333 8.25 0.82 13.74
N PHE A 334 8.23 0.62 12.42
CA PHE A 334 9.26 1.13 11.51
C PHE A 334 9.37 2.65 11.57
N ILE A 335 8.25 3.38 11.43
CA ILE A 335 8.23 4.84 11.49
C ILE A 335 8.68 5.32 12.86
N LEU A 336 8.15 4.71 13.94
CA LEU A 336 8.53 5.04 15.31
C LEU A 336 10.04 4.82 15.56
N TYR A 337 10.58 3.71 15.07
CA TYR A 337 12.01 3.40 15.18
C TYR A 337 12.89 4.40 14.43
N LYS A 338 12.49 4.79 13.21
CA LYS A 338 13.28 5.71 12.37
C LYS A 338 13.14 7.17 12.75
N THR A 339 11.95 7.60 13.18
CA THR A 339 11.59 9.03 13.28
C THR A 339 10.94 9.41 14.61
N GLY A 340 10.81 8.45 15.54
CA GLY A 340 10.27 8.67 16.87
C GLY A 340 8.78 8.99 16.87
N LEU A 341 8.30 9.39 18.04
CA LEU A 341 6.90 9.73 18.26
C LEU A 341 6.47 10.91 17.38
N ILE A 342 7.37 11.85 17.10
CA ILE A 342 7.09 13.02 16.25
C ILE A 342 6.74 12.56 14.83
N GLY A 343 7.59 11.75 14.20
CA GLY A 343 7.31 11.23 12.86
C GLY A 343 6.09 10.30 12.82
N PHE A 344 5.88 9.51 13.87
CA PHE A 344 4.68 8.68 14.00
C PHE A 344 3.39 9.53 14.02
N ILE A 345 3.33 10.60 14.81
CA ILE A 345 2.18 11.51 14.86
C ILE A 345 1.96 12.20 13.50
N LEU A 346 3.02 12.62 12.82
CA LEU A 346 2.93 13.21 11.49
C LEU A 346 2.38 12.23 10.45
N TYR A 347 2.79 10.97 10.53
CA TYR A 347 2.23 9.91 9.68
C TYR A 347 0.74 9.67 9.97
N LEU A 348 0.33 9.60 11.23
CA LEU A 348 -1.09 9.49 11.57
C LEU A 348 -1.88 10.71 11.11
N TYR A 349 -1.30 11.91 11.23
CA TYR A 349 -1.90 13.14 10.75
C TYR A 349 -2.11 13.11 9.22
N PHE A 350 -1.15 12.60 8.45
CA PHE A 350 -1.30 12.36 7.01
C PHE A 350 -2.51 11.46 6.71
N ILE A 351 -2.59 10.31 7.39
CA ILE A 351 -3.70 9.37 7.22
C ILE A 351 -5.05 10.00 7.61
N ILE A 352 -5.11 10.75 8.71
CA ILE A 352 -6.32 11.43 9.17
C ILE A 352 -6.79 12.46 8.13
N ILE A 353 -5.89 13.30 7.59
CA ILE A 353 -6.25 14.28 6.56
C ILE A 353 -6.87 13.59 5.34
N LEU A 354 -6.31 12.46 4.91
CA LEU A 354 -6.88 11.69 3.80
C LEU A 354 -8.26 11.14 4.17
N TYR A 355 -8.41 10.53 5.36
CA TYR A 355 -9.65 9.97 5.86
C TYR A 355 -10.78 11.02 5.92
N LEU A 356 -10.48 12.24 6.36
CA LEU A 356 -11.47 13.31 6.45
C LEU A 356 -12.10 13.69 5.09
N ASN A 357 -11.56 13.24 3.96
CA ASN A 357 -12.20 13.41 2.66
C ASN A 357 -13.51 12.61 2.52
N VAL A 358 -13.74 11.51 3.26
CA VAL A 358 -15.01 10.76 3.18
C VAL A 358 -16.22 11.66 3.45
N TYR A 359 -16.05 12.75 4.22
CA TYR A 359 -17.13 13.68 4.53
C TYR A 359 -17.54 14.58 3.35
N LYS A 360 -16.75 14.67 2.27
CA LYS A 360 -16.98 15.59 1.14
C LYS A 360 -17.95 15.08 0.06
N ASN A 361 -18.64 13.97 0.27
CA ASN A 361 -19.73 13.46 -0.60
C ASN A 361 -19.41 13.34 -2.10
N SER A 362 -18.15 13.14 -2.49
CA SER A 362 -17.77 12.88 -3.89
C SER A 362 -17.11 11.50 -4.03
N LEU A 363 -17.17 10.94 -5.24
CA LEU A 363 -16.55 9.63 -5.51
C LEU A 363 -15.04 9.67 -5.24
N MET A 364 -14.36 10.72 -5.71
CA MET A 364 -12.91 10.90 -5.51
C MET A 364 -12.58 11.05 -4.03
N ALA A 365 -13.39 11.79 -3.27
CA ALA A 365 -13.16 11.99 -1.84
C ALA A 365 -13.39 10.71 -1.03
N ASN A 366 -14.35 9.87 -1.43
CA ASN A 366 -14.53 8.53 -0.88
C ASN A 366 -13.32 7.64 -1.18
N PHE A 367 -12.78 7.67 -2.41
CA PHE A 367 -11.54 6.95 -2.75
C PHE A 367 -10.32 7.42 -1.94
N LEU A 368 -10.18 8.73 -1.68
CA LEU A 368 -9.12 9.26 -0.82
C LEU A 368 -9.21 8.72 0.61
N GLY A 369 -10.40 8.79 1.21
CA GLY A 369 -10.58 8.32 2.57
C GLY A 369 -10.47 6.80 2.69
N MET A 370 -10.85 6.08 1.64
CA MET A 370 -10.65 4.65 1.51
C MET A 370 -9.15 4.27 1.42
N ILE A 371 -8.34 5.01 0.65
CA ILE A 371 -6.88 4.84 0.65
C ILE A 371 -6.30 5.07 2.05
N ALA A 372 -6.84 6.06 2.79
CA ALA A 372 -6.42 6.31 4.16
C ALA A 372 -6.66 5.09 5.06
N ILE A 373 -7.86 4.51 5.00
CA ILE A 373 -8.21 3.31 5.77
C ILE A 373 -7.32 2.14 5.30
N PHE A 374 -7.15 1.94 3.99
CA PHE A 374 -6.27 0.91 3.45
C PHE A 374 -4.85 1.01 4.03
N TYR A 375 -4.25 2.20 4.00
CA TYR A 375 -2.91 2.40 4.56
C TYR A 375 -2.90 2.25 6.09
N PHE A 376 -3.92 2.72 6.80
CA PHE A 376 -4.02 2.52 8.24
C PHE A 376 -3.91 1.04 8.64
N PHE A 377 -4.59 0.16 7.92
CA PHE A 377 -4.55 -1.29 8.19
C PHE A 377 -3.31 -1.97 7.63
N THR A 378 -2.91 -1.66 6.40
CA THR A 378 -1.74 -2.30 5.77
C THR A 378 -0.42 -1.86 6.36
N THR A 379 -0.36 -0.71 7.06
CA THR A 379 0.82 -0.34 7.86
C THR A 379 1.12 -1.35 8.96
N ILE A 380 0.13 -2.04 9.52
CA ILE A 380 0.36 -3.06 10.55
C ILE A 380 1.05 -4.30 9.97
N THR A 381 0.64 -4.72 8.78
CA THR A 381 0.98 -6.05 8.23
C THR A 381 2.09 -6.03 7.19
N ILE A 382 2.15 -4.99 6.36
CA ILE A 382 3.00 -4.92 5.17
C ILE A 382 3.59 -3.52 4.94
N THR A 383 3.87 -2.77 6.00
CA THR A 383 4.44 -1.40 6.00
C THR A 383 3.65 -0.29 5.29
N GLY A 384 2.45 -0.56 4.81
CA GLY A 384 1.53 0.46 4.25
C GLY A 384 2.16 1.22 3.09
N ILE A 385 2.20 2.56 3.16
CA ILE A 385 2.77 3.42 2.10
C ILE A 385 4.24 3.10 1.79
N PHE A 386 4.98 2.56 2.77
CA PHE A 386 6.40 2.25 2.62
C PHE A 386 6.63 0.86 1.98
N ASN A 387 5.57 0.12 1.65
CA ASN A 387 5.71 -1.16 1.00
C ASN A 387 6.48 -1.02 -0.33
N LYS A 388 7.45 -1.91 -0.53
CA LYS A 388 8.32 -1.89 -1.72
C LYS A 388 7.56 -1.92 -3.02
N ASN A 389 6.44 -2.64 -3.07
CA ASN A 389 5.62 -2.86 -4.24
C ASN A 389 4.34 -2.02 -4.26
N ASP A 390 4.20 -1.05 -3.34
CA ASP A 390 3.01 -0.20 -3.31
C ASP A 390 2.85 0.60 -4.62
N THR A 391 1.71 0.39 -5.27
CA THR A 391 1.24 1.09 -6.45
C THR A 391 0.12 2.09 -6.14
N ILE A 392 -0.53 1.95 -4.98
CA ILE A 392 -1.68 2.78 -4.60
C ILE A 392 -1.25 4.23 -4.38
N ILE A 393 0.02 4.46 -4.03
CA ILE A 393 0.55 5.80 -3.81
C ILE A 393 0.54 6.67 -5.06
N PHE A 394 0.71 6.06 -6.24
CA PHE A 394 0.61 6.73 -7.53
C PHE A 394 -0.85 7.10 -7.83
N ILE A 395 -1.79 6.20 -7.53
CA ILE A 395 -3.23 6.44 -7.67
C ILE A 395 -3.67 7.56 -6.72
N LEU A 396 -3.14 7.57 -5.48
CA LEU A 396 -3.38 8.62 -4.51
C LEU A 396 -2.95 10.00 -5.04
N GLY A 397 -1.78 10.10 -5.67
CA GLY A 397 -1.31 11.32 -6.32
C GLY A 397 -2.30 11.87 -7.36
N GLY A 398 -2.79 11.00 -8.24
CA GLY A 398 -3.80 11.36 -9.24
C GLY A 398 -5.14 11.79 -8.62
N LEU A 399 -5.62 11.07 -7.61
CA LEU A 399 -6.86 11.41 -6.89
C LEU A 399 -6.76 12.77 -6.17
N LEU A 400 -5.60 13.09 -5.58
CA LEU A 400 -5.38 14.39 -4.93
C LEU A 400 -5.48 15.53 -5.93
N TYR A 401 -5.01 15.35 -7.17
CA TYR A 401 -5.18 16.34 -8.24
C TYR A 401 -6.67 16.58 -8.52
N PHE A 402 -7.43 15.55 -8.88
CA PHE A 402 -8.85 15.71 -9.26
C PHE A 402 -9.74 16.18 -8.12
N ASN A 403 -9.44 15.80 -6.87
CA ASN A 403 -10.14 16.32 -5.69
C ASN A 403 -9.84 17.80 -5.40
N SER A 404 -8.66 18.28 -5.77
CA SER A 404 -8.30 19.70 -5.63
C SER A 404 -8.94 20.58 -6.73
N TYR A 405 -9.05 20.05 -7.96
CA TYR A 405 -9.62 20.74 -9.11
C TYR A 405 -11.13 20.97 -8.96
N THR A 406 -11.88 19.97 -8.50
CA THR A 406 -13.33 20.05 -8.24
C THR A 406 -13.69 21.13 -7.21
N LYS A 407 -12.78 21.46 -6.30
CA LYS A 407 -12.97 22.57 -5.34
C LYS A 407 -12.77 23.94 -5.99
N PHE A 408 -11.95 24.05 -7.04
CA PHE A 408 -11.65 25.32 -7.70
C PHE A 408 -12.76 25.72 -8.69
N SER A 409 -13.36 24.76 -9.40
CA SER A 409 -14.50 25.03 -10.30
C SER A 409 -15.74 25.52 -9.55
N LEU A 410 -16.06 24.94 -8.39
CA LEU A 410 -17.22 25.34 -7.58
C LEU A 410 -17.08 26.75 -6.97
N VAL A 411 -15.86 27.22 -6.72
CA VAL A 411 -15.60 28.57 -6.16
C VAL A 411 -15.64 29.66 -7.24
N ASN A 412 -15.34 29.30 -8.50
CA ASN A 412 -15.39 30.25 -9.62
C ASN A 412 -16.76 30.32 -10.31
N GLU A 413 -17.69 29.41 -10.02
CA GLU A 413 -19.09 29.50 -10.45
C GLU A 413 -19.98 30.27 -9.46
N THR A 414 -19.43 30.69 -8.31
CA THR A 414 -20.15 31.39 -7.23
C THR A 414 -19.68 32.83 -7.02
N ASN A 415 -18.77 33.32 -7.88
CA ASN A 415 -18.43 34.73 -8.08
C ASN A 415 -18.79 35.13 -9.50
#